data_AF-A0A416JPZ3-F1
#
_entry.id   AF-A0A416JPZ3-F1
#
_cell.length_a   1.000
_cell.length_b   1.000
_cell.length_c   1.000
_cell.angle_alpha   90.00
_cell.angle_beta   90.00
_cell.angle_gamma   90.00
#
_symmetry.space_group_name_H-M   'P 1'
#
loop_
_entity.id
_entity.type
_entity.pdbx_description
1 polymer ?
#
loop_
_entity_poly.entity_id
_entity_poly.type
_entity_poly.pdbx_seq_one_letter_code
_entity_poly.pdbx_strand_id
1 'polypeptide(L)'
;MGYDVSFHPISPEEMQEWYFTPLSWVQQGQEEKVLALAAQNGIEDFYAEKYLDTLRVGAGTEPDELFDKSHGFYIAVIQGFFRDYYYTRGSGFSFLIEEKPEYARYFTSWEQVVPTAFPNPAENQIIENYCAGVYLSPKQVVQLLRNLEQDPKVCEDLERIWSNGQLAVLKKALTAAAELSVGLLEATEVVEPNPIRPNESTSYSNLYHCDRDGVYLYMDTVSRQIEDAIRKSEE
;
A
#
# COMPACT_ATOMS: atom_id res chain seq x y z
N MET A 1 18.35 6.52 -2.21
CA MET A 1 17.24 6.12 -3.08
C MET A 1 16.03 6.01 -2.17
N GLY A 2 14.90 6.62 -2.51
CA GLY A 2 13.68 6.53 -1.70
C GLY A 2 12.98 5.18 -1.91
N TYR A 3 12.03 4.88 -1.03
CA TYR A 3 11.10 3.75 -1.18
C TYR A 3 10.04 4.05 -2.24
N ASP A 4 9.53 3.01 -2.90
CA ASP A 4 8.31 3.07 -3.70
C ASP A 4 7.13 2.75 -2.79
N VAL A 5 6.41 3.76 -2.32
CA VAL A 5 5.36 3.60 -1.31
C VAL A 5 3.99 3.63 -1.96
N SER A 6 3.11 2.77 -1.50
CA SER A 6 1.74 2.61 -1.98
C SER A 6 0.73 2.61 -0.84
N PHE A 7 -0.48 3.10 -1.12
CA PHE A 7 -1.58 3.21 -0.18
C PHE A 7 -2.81 2.49 -0.73
N HIS A 8 -3.36 1.59 0.09
CA HIS A 8 -4.33 0.59 -0.29
C HIS A 8 -5.60 0.74 0.55
N PRO A 9 -6.69 1.28 -0.01
CA PRO A 9 -7.98 1.33 0.69
C PRO A 9 -8.51 -0.08 0.98
N ILE A 10 -8.60 -0.48 2.25
CA ILE A 10 -9.07 -1.82 2.65
C ILE A 10 -9.59 -1.84 4.07
N SER A 11 -10.67 -2.58 4.30
CA SER A 11 -11.28 -2.82 5.62
C SER A 11 -10.83 -4.16 6.21
N PRO A 12 -10.95 -4.38 7.53
CA PRO A 12 -10.69 -5.68 8.13
C PRO A 12 -11.61 -6.78 7.57
N GLU A 13 -12.85 -6.44 7.22
CA GLU A 13 -13.80 -7.36 6.58
C GLU A 13 -13.29 -7.81 5.21
N GLU A 14 -12.74 -6.89 4.41
CA GLU A 14 -12.15 -7.21 3.12
C GLU A 14 -10.81 -7.95 3.26
N MET A 15 -10.00 -7.65 4.27
CA MET A 15 -8.82 -8.48 4.58
C MET A 15 -9.25 -9.92 4.88
N GLN A 16 -10.36 -10.10 5.60
CA GLN A 16 -10.91 -11.42 5.85
C GLN A 16 -11.40 -12.10 4.56
N GLU A 17 -12.19 -11.39 3.76
CA GLU A 17 -12.81 -11.93 2.55
C GLU A 17 -11.80 -12.22 1.44
N TRP A 18 -10.82 -11.34 1.25
CA TRP A 18 -9.90 -11.38 0.12
C TRP A 18 -8.55 -12.01 0.45
N TYR A 19 -8.16 -12.04 1.73
CA TYR A 19 -6.89 -12.63 2.13
C TYR A 19 -7.06 -13.84 3.05
N PHE A 20 -7.50 -13.63 4.30
CA PHE A 20 -7.42 -14.68 5.32
C PHE A 20 -8.31 -15.90 5.03
N THR A 21 -9.54 -15.69 4.55
CA THR A 21 -10.42 -16.80 4.15
C THR A 21 -9.87 -17.54 2.92
N PRO A 22 -9.52 -16.88 1.81
CA PRO A 22 -8.87 -17.52 0.66
C PRO A 22 -7.57 -18.25 1.00
N LEU A 23 -6.75 -17.69 1.90
CA LEU A 23 -5.53 -18.33 2.38
C LEU A 23 -5.81 -19.69 3.03
N SER A 24 -6.87 -19.77 3.84
CA SER A 24 -7.30 -21.04 4.45
C SER A 24 -7.77 -22.07 3.41
N TRP A 25 -8.35 -21.62 2.28
CA TRP A 25 -8.73 -22.51 1.19
C TRP A 25 -7.50 -23.09 0.50
N VAL A 26 -6.49 -22.28 0.21
CA VAL A 26 -5.22 -22.74 -0.36
C VAL A 26 -4.56 -23.78 0.55
N GLN A 27 -4.49 -23.51 1.86
CA GLN A 27 -3.97 -24.47 2.85
C GLN A 27 -4.76 -25.79 2.90
N GLN A 28 -6.04 -25.78 2.50
CA GLN A 28 -6.91 -26.96 2.42
C GLN A 28 -6.93 -27.60 1.02
N GLY A 29 -6.16 -27.09 0.06
CA GLY A 29 -6.14 -27.56 -1.33
C GLY A 29 -7.41 -27.22 -2.11
N GLN A 30 -8.12 -26.16 -1.74
CA GLN A 30 -9.38 -25.68 -2.33
C GLN A 30 -9.18 -24.42 -3.20
N GLU A 31 -8.13 -24.43 -4.03
CA GLU A 31 -7.74 -23.28 -4.85
C GLU A 31 -8.82 -22.85 -5.86
N GLU A 32 -9.70 -23.77 -6.27
CA GLU A 32 -10.83 -23.47 -7.14
C GLU A 32 -11.78 -22.42 -6.56
N LYS A 33 -11.87 -22.32 -5.22
CA LYS A 33 -12.68 -21.30 -4.55
C LYS A 33 -12.06 -19.91 -4.68
N VAL A 34 -10.73 -19.82 -4.68
CA VAL A 34 -10.00 -18.55 -4.90
C VAL A 34 -10.29 -18.04 -6.31
N LEU A 35 -10.17 -18.91 -7.32
CA LEU A 35 -10.45 -18.54 -8.71
C LEU A 35 -11.92 -18.16 -8.91
N ALA A 36 -12.84 -18.86 -8.25
CA ALA A 36 -14.26 -18.50 -8.26
C ALA A 36 -14.52 -17.13 -7.62
N LEU A 37 -13.86 -16.81 -6.50
CA LEU A 37 -13.93 -15.50 -5.86
C LEU A 37 -13.37 -14.40 -6.78
N ALA A 38 -12.24 -14.65 -7.43
CA ALA A 38 -11.64 -13.72 -8.38
C ALA A 38 -12.59 -13.40 -9.54
N ALA A 39 -13.18 -14.44 -10.15
CA ALA A 39 -14.14 -14.29 -11.23
C ALA A 39 -15.41 -13.53 -10.81
N GLN A 40 -15.92 -13.78 -9.59
CA GLN A 40 -17.07 -13.05 -9.03
C GLN A 40 -16.80 -11.55 -8.87
N ASN A 41 -15.55 -11.18 -8.60
CA ASN A 41 -15.11 -9.80 -8.47
C ASN A 41 -14.62 -9.19 -9.80
N GLY A 42 -14.76 -9.91 -10.92
CA GLY A 42 -14.37 -9.41 -12.25
C GLY A 42 -12.86 -9.31 -12.47
N ILE A 43 -12.05 -10.02 -11.69
CA ILE A 43 -10.60 -10.07 -11.88
C ILE A 43 -10.29 -10.92 -13.12
N GLU A 44 -9.53 -10.36 -14.07
CA GLU A 44 -9.13 -11.06 -15.29
C GLU A 44 -8.29 -12.31 -14.98
N ASP A 45 -8.42 -13.37 -15.78
CA ASP A 45 -7.75 -14.66 -15.57
C ASP A 45 -6.24 -14.54 -15.28
N PHE A 46 -5.56 -13.64 -15.98
CA PHE A 46 -4.14 -13.36 -15.75
C PHE A 46 -3.84 -12.86 -14.33
N TYR A 47 -4.67 -11.96 -13.79
CA TYR A 47 -4.54 -11.45 -12.43
C TYR A 47 -5.11 -12.42 -11.39
N ALA A 48 -6.11 -13.23 -11.76
CA ALA A 48 -6.63 -14.28 -10.89
C ALA A 48 -5.57 -15.34 -10.55
N GLU A 49 -4.73 -15.73 -11.52
CA GLU A 49 -3.61 -16.64 -11.25
C GLU A 49 -2.57 -15.98 -10.34
N LYS A 50 -2.23 -14.70 -10.56
CA LYS A 50 -1.32 -13.96 -9.67
C LYS A 50 -1.85 -13.82 -8.25
N TYR A 51 -3.16 -13.61 -8.11
CA TYR A 51 -3.82 -13.60 -6.81
C TYR A 51 -3.68 -14.95 -6.10
N LEU A 52 -3.95 -16.05 -6.81
CA LEU A 52 -3.75 -17.40 -6.29
C LEU A 52 -2.28 -17.67 -5.92
N ASP A 53 -1.33 -17.29 -6.77
CA ASP A 53 0.10 -17.42 -6.50
C ASP A 53 0.54 -16.66 -5.26
N THR A 54 0.01 -15.45 -5.05
CA THR A 54 0.28 -14.66 -3.84
C THR A 54 -0.24 -15.37 -2.58
N LEU A 55 -1.41 -16.00 -2.65
CA LEU A 55 -1.94 -16.81 -1.55
C LEU A 55 -1.13 -18.09 -1.32
N ARG A 56 -0.63 -18.75 -2.38
CA ARG A 56 0.26 -19.92 -2.25
C ARG A 56 1.55 -19.56 -1.51
N VAL A 57 2.12 -18.39 -1.81
CA VAL A 57 3.28 -17.86 -1.07
C VAL A 57 2.91 -17.61 0.39
N GLY A 58 1.80 -16.91 0.65
CA GLY A 58 1.32 -16.67 2.02
C GLY A 58 1.00 -17.94 2.80
N ALA A 59 0.57 -19.02 2.13
CA ALA A 59 0.24 -20.29 2.77
C ALA A 59 1.49 -21.01 3.31
N GLY A 60 2.66 -20.69 2.76
CA GLY A 60 3.97 -21.18 3.20
C GLY A 60 4.72 -20.25 4.16
N THR A 61 4.09 -19.16 4.64
CA THR A 61 4.70 -18.26 5.63
C THR A 61 4.90 -18.96 6.96
N GLU A 62 6.11 -18.92 7.49
CA GLU A 62 6.43 -19.50 8.79
C GLU A 62 5.89 -18.63 9.95
N PRO A 63 5.56 -19.23 11.11
CA PRO A 63 4.96 -18.48 12.24
C PRO A 63 5.85 -17.40 12.86
N ASP A 64 7.18 -17.49 12.69
CA ASP A 64 8.16 -16.53 13.21
C ASP A 64 8.53 -15.43 12.19
N GLU A 65 8.06 -15.53 10.94
CA GLU A 65 8.19 -14.46 9.96
C GLU A 65 7.37 -13.24 10.39
N LEU A 66 7.94 -12.05 10.19
CA LEU A 66 7.25 -10.80 10.50
C LEU A 66 6.01 -10.64 9.63
N PHE A 67 4.89 -10.29 10.25
CA PHE A 67 3.61 -10.06 9.58
C PHE A 67 3.76 -9.00 8.51
N ASP A 68 4.43 -7.88 8.81
CA ASP A 68 4.60 -6.75 7.90
C ASP A 68 5.30 -7.17 6.58
N LYS A 69 6.27 -8.08 6.65
CA LYS A 69 7.02 -8.60 5.50
C LYS A 69 6.36 -9.77 4.77
N SER A 70 5.32 -10.34 5.36
CA SER A 70 4.63 -11.51 4.84
C SER A 70 3.17 -11.17 4.62
N HIS A 71 2.28 -11.60 5.51
CA HIS A 71 0.85 -11.41 5.43
C HIS A 71 0.43 -9.97 5.15
N GLY A 72 1.01 -8.98 5.83
CA GLY A 72 0.73 -7.56 5.61
C GLY A 72 1.06 -7.11 4.20
N PHE A 73 2.25 -7.44 3.69
CA PHE A 73 2.65 -7.15 2.32
C PHE A 73 1.75 -7.86 1.31
N TYR A 74 1.43 -9.14 1.53
CA TYR A 74 0.54 -9.91 0.65
C TYR A 74 -0.88 -9.34 0.63
N ILE A 75 -1.39 -8.83 1.76
CA ILE A 75 -2.68 -8.14 1.82
C ILE A 75 -2.66 -6.90 0.92
N ALA A 76 -1.59 -6.09 0.95
CA ALA A 76 -1.47 -4.92 0.08
C ALA A 76 -1.41 -5.30 -1.40
N VAL A 77 -0.61 -6.30 -1.77
CA VAL A 77 -0.55 -6.84 -3.13
C VAL A 77 -1.93 -7.31 -3.59
N ILE A 78 -2.63 -8.07 -2.75
CA ILE A 78 -3.92 -8.66 -3.08
C ILE A 78 -5.00 -7.59 -3.21
N GLN A 79 -5.03 -6.61 -2.31
CA GLN A 79 -5.96 -5.48 -2.39
C GLN A 79 -5.93 -4.82 -3.76
N GLY A 80 -4.75 -4.64 -4.35
CA GLY A 80 -4.59 -4.00 -5.64
C GLY A 80 -5.11 -4.82 -6.82
N PHE A 81 -5.40 -6.12 -6.65
CA PHE A 81 -6.13 -6.89 -7.68
C PHE A 81 -7.62 -6.56 -7.71
N PHE A 82 -8.20 -6.15 -6.58
CA PHE A 82 -9.64 -5.90 -6.44
C PHE A 82 -10.01 -4.44 -6.69
N ARG A 83 -9.09 -3.49 -6.45
CA ARG A 83 -9.40 -2.05 -6.59
C ARG A 83 -8.16 -1.19 -6.71
N ASP A 84 -8.42 0.09 -6.97
CA ASP A 84 -7.40 1.14 -7.07
C ASP A 84 -6.56 1.31 -5.79
N TYR A 85 -5.29 1.62 -6.00
CA TYR A 85 -4.31 1.98 -4.97
C TYR A 85 -3.41 3.12 -5.46
N TYR A 86 -2.74 3.78 -4.54
CA TYR A 86 -2.13 5.09 -4.78
C TYR A 86 -0.65 5.08 -4.50
N TYR A 87 0.17 5.61 -5.40
CA TYR A 87 1.62 5.54 -5.31
C TYR A 87 2.26 6.89 -4.96
N THR A 88 3.32 6.86 -4.16
CA THR A 88 4.19 8.01 -3.87
C THR A 88 5.65 7.57 -3.78
N ARG A 89 6.57 8.42 -4.22
CA ARG A 89 8.02 8.20 -4.15
C ARG A 89 8.60 8.79 -2.87
N GLY A 90 9.20 7.95 -2.03
CA GLY A 90 9.99 8.34 -0.86
C GLY A 90 9.21 9.07 0.24
N SER A 91 7.89 8.86 0.31
CA SER A 91 7.03 9.45 1.33
C SER A 91 6.08 8.39 1.89
N GLY A 92 5.85 8.44 3.20
CA GLY A 92 5.15 7.38 3.93
C GLY A 92 4.87 7.77 5.38
N PHE A 93 3.82 7.20 5.95
CA PHE A 93 3.44 7.38 7.34
C PHE A 93 4.45 6.75 8.29
N SER A 94 5.05 5.61 7.93
CA SER A 94 6.14 5.01 8.70
C SER A 94 7.30 6.00 8.91
N PHE A 95 7.64 6.81 7.91
CA PHE A 95 8.65 7.86 8.04
C PHE A 95 8.16 9.06 8.86
N LEU A 96 6.86 9.38 8.78
CA LEU A 96 6.25 10.43 9.60
C LEU A 96 6.32 10.08 11.09
N ILE A 97 6.03 8.84 11.49
CA ILE A 97 6.02 8.45 12.91
C ILE A 97 7.42 8.36 13.52
N GLU A 98 8.44 8.01 12.72
CA GLU A 98 9.83 8.05 13.17
C GLU A 98 10.24 9.47 13.59
N GLU A 99 9.80 10.48 12.83
CA GLU A 99 10.10 11.88 13.14
C GLU A 99 9.14 12.52 14.14
N LYS A 100 7.87 12.09 14.12
CA LYS A 100 6.77 12.67 14.89
C LYS A 100 5.88 11.57 15.49
N PRO A 101 6.32 10.95 16.60
CA PRO A 101 5.61 9.84 17.23
C PRO A 101 4.16 10.16 17.64
N GLU A 102 3.80 11.44 17.81
CA GLU A 102 2.42 11.84 18.13
C GLU A 102 1.39 11.47 17.04
N TYR A 103 1.83 11.18 15.81
CA TYR A 103 0.96 10.72 14.74
C TYR A 103 0.50 9.26 14.91
N ALA A 104 1.13 8.49 15.81
CA ALA A 104 0.71 7.13 16.15
C ALA A 104 -0.78 7.02 16.52
N ARG A 105 -1.39 8.11 17.00
CA ARG A 105 -2.84 8.20 17.29
C ARG A 105 -3.75 7.92 16.08
N TYR A 106 -3.24 8.05 14.86
CA TYR A 106 -4.00 7.78 13.62
C TYR A 106 -3.87 6.34 13.14
N PHE A 107 -3.08 5.49 13.79
CA PHE A 107 -2.84 4.13 13.30
C PHE A 107 -3.47 3.09 14.23
N THR A 108 -3.87 1.98 13.63
CA THR A 108 -4.37 0.79 14.30
C THR A 108 -3.34 -0.31 14.08
N SER A 109 -2.95 -0.98 15.16
CA SER A 109 -1.96 -2.04 15.07
C SER A 109 -2.55 -3.32 14.50
N TRP A 110 -1.71 -4.15 13.86
CA TRP A 110 -2.08 -5.43 13.27
C TRP A 110 -2.73 -6.35 14.30
N GLU A 111 -2.30 -6.36 15.56
CA GLU A 111 -2.88 -7.20 16.61
C GLU A 111 -4.36 -6.87 16.90
N GLN A 112 -4.83 -5.70 16.48
CA GLN A 112 -6.24 -5.29 16.62
C GLN A 112 -7.12 -5.71 15.44
N VAL A 113 -6.54 -6.06 14.30
CA VAL A 113 -7.28 -6.36 13.04
C VAL A 113 -7.03 -7.75 12.51
N VAL A 114 -5.89 -8.36 12.82
CA VAL A 114 -5.50 -9.68 12.34
C VAL A 114 -6.26 -10.77 13.12
N PRO A 115 -6.81 -11.79 12.44
CA PRO A 115 -7.43 -12.92 13.12
C PRO A 115 -6.42 -13.67 14.00
N THR A 116 -6.86 -14.16 15.16
CA THR A 116 -6.00 -14.88 16.13
C THR A 116 -5.32 -16.14 15.57
N ALA A 117 -5.77 -16.64 14.42
CA ALA A 117 -5.16 -17.76 13.71
C ALA A 117 -3.81 -17.42 13.05
N PHE A 118 -3.45 -16.13 12.96
CA PHE A 118 -2.21 -15.63 12.36
C PHE A 118 -1.38 -14.92 13.44
N PRO A 119 -0.62 -15.66 14.26
CA PRO A 119 0.08 -15.13 15.43
C PRO A 119 1.43 -14.47 15.10
N ASN A 120 1.72 -14.23 13.82
CA ASN A 120 2.99 -13.67 13.37
C ASN A 120 3.31 -12.34 14.08
N PRO A 121 4.56 -12.14 14.51
CA PRO A 121 4.97 -10.89 15.14
C PRO A 121 4.87 -9.71 14.15
N ALA A 122 4.48 -8.53 14.62
CA ALA A 122 4.34 -7.33 13.80
C ALA A 122 5.10 -6.14 14.39
N GLU A 123 5.77 -5.38 13.53
CA GLU A 123 6.41 -4.11 13.86
C GLU A 123 5.47 -2.92 13.64
N ASN A 124 4.40 -3.09 12.84
CA ASN A 124 3.39 -2.07 12.54
C ASN A 124 3.93 -0.85 11.78
N GLN A 125 5.01 -1.04 11.03
CA GLN A 125 5.70 0.00 10.28
C GLN A 125 6.61 -0.62 9.20
N ILE A 126 6.95 0.19 8.19
CA ILE A 126 7.95 -0.19 7.18
C ILE A 126 9.32 -0.33 7.87
N ILE A 127 9.90 -1.51 7.79
CA ILE A 127 11.27 -1.79 8.28
C ILE A 127 12.29 -2.01 7.15
N GLU A 128 11.84 -2.41 5.98
CA GLU A 128 12.64 -2.61 4.78
C GLU A 128 11.75 -2.66 3.53
N ASN A 129 12.32 -2.98 2.36
CA ASN A 129 11.56 -3.11 1.12
C ASN A 129 10.59 -4.31 1.17
N TYR A 130 9.56 -4.31 0.31
CA TYR A 130 8.55 -5.37 0.24
C TYR A 130 7.86 -5.61 1.58
N CYS A 131 7.42 -4.51 2.21
CA CYS A 131 6.92 -4.52 3.57
C CYS A 131 5.64 -3.68 3.67
N ALA A 132 4.66 -4.18 4.41
CA ALA A 132 3.55 -3.36 4.86
C ALA A 132 4.00 -2.38 5.94
N GLY A 133 3.38 -1.22 5.95
CA GLY A 133 3.59 -0.18 6.94
C GLY A 133 2.43 -0.07 7.91
N VAL A 134 2.11 1.17 8.23
CA VAL A 134 0.99 1.46 9.13
C VAL A 134 -0.35 1.12 8.47
N TYR A 135 -1.34 0.88 9.32
CA TYR A 135 -2.74 0.79 8.93
C TYR A 135 -3.58 1.86 9.64
N LEU A 136 -4.43 2.57 8.90
CA LEU A 136 -5.43 3.47 9.45
C LEU A 136 -6.79 2.76 9.40
N SER A 137 -7.49 2.67 10.53
CA SER A 137 -8.88 2.21 10.53
C SER A 137 -9.81 3.20 9.82
N PRO A 138 -11.02 2.79 9.38
CA PRO A 138 -11.95 3.70 8.70
C PRO A 138 -12.23 5.00 9.47
N LYS A 139 -12.33 4.91 10.81
CA LYS A 139 -12.52 6.08 11.68
C LYS A 139 -11.31 7.01 11.65
N GLN A 140 -10.10 6.46 11.64
CA GLN A 140 -8.86 7.23 11.64
C GLN A 140 -8.58 7.87 10.27
N VAL A 141 -8.97 7.22 9.17
CA VAL A 141 -8.95 7.84 7.82
C VAL A 141 -9.76 9.13 7.81
N VAL A 142 -11.02 9.06 8.26
CA VAL A 142 -11.91 10.25 8.32
C VAL A 142 -11.37 11.30 9.29
N GLN A 143 -10.80 10.88 10.42
CA GLN A 143 -10.20 11.78 11.40
C GLN A 143 -8.98 12.52 10.83
N LEU A 144 -8.08 11.81 10.13
CA LEU A 144 -6.89 12.40 9.54
C LEU A 144 -7.26 13.37 8.41
N LEU A 145 -8.21 13.00 7.55
CA LEU A 145 -8.74 13.90 6.51
C LEU A 145 -9.28 15.20 7.10
N ARG A 146 -10.12 15.10 8.14
CA ARG A 146 -10.67 16.28 8.82
C ARG A 146 -9.55 17.15 9.39
N ASN A 147 -8.57 16.53 10.04
CA ASN A 147 -7.48 17.27 10.65
C ASN A 147 -6.55 17.89 9.60
N LEU A 148 -6.37 17.28 8.44
CA LEU A 148 -5.66 17.87 7.30
C LEU A 148 -6.31 19.17 6.79
N GLU A 149 -7.63 19.30 6.92
CA GLU A 149 -8.37 20.50 6.53
C GLU A 149 -8.43 21.56 7.64
N GLN A 150 -8.47 21.13 8.90
CA GLN A 150 -8.80 21.99 10.05
C GLN A 150 -7.58 22.37 10.92
N ASP A 151 -6.51 21.58 10.89
CA ASP A 151 -5.30 21.78 11.69
C ASP A 151 -4.11 22.12 10.76
N PRO A 152 -3.70 23.40 10.68
CA PRO A 152 -2.57 23.82 9.86
C PRO A 152 -1.27 23.07 10.17
N LYS A 153 -1.06 22.65 11.42
CA LYS A 153 0.14 21.90 11.80
C LYS A 153 0.14 20.49 11.19
N VAL A 154 -1.02 19.84 11.15
CA VAL A 154 -1.16 18.53 10.49
C VAL A 154 -0.88 18.66 8.99
N CYS A 155 -1.42 19.69 8.35
CA CYS A 155 -1.14 19.93 6.93
C CYS A 155 0.34 20.22 6.67
N GLU A 156 0.99 21.05 7.49
CA GLU A 156 2.42 21.39 7.34
C GLU A 156 3.32 20.16 7.54
N ASP A 157 3.06 19.37 8.59
CA ASP A 157 3.83 18.17 8.90
C ASP A 157 3.73 17.13 7.78
N LEU A 158 2.53 16.93 7.23
CA LEU A 158 2.31 15.99 6.12
C LEU A 158 2.87 16.52 4.79
N GLU A 159 2.70 17.80 4.46
CA GLU A 159 3.27 18.37 3.22
C GLU A 159 4.81 18.28 3.19
N ARG A 160 5.46 18.35 4.37
CA ARG A 160 6.91 18.16 4.47
C ARG A 160 7.35 16.74 4.09
N ILE A 161 6.58 15.72 4.48
CA ILE A 161 6.86 14.32 4.12
C ILE A 161 6.45 14.05 2.67
N TRP A 162 5.20 14.39 2.31
CA TRP A 162 4.65 14.25 0.96
C TRP A 162 4.85 15.51 0.11
N SER A 163 6.10 15.92 -0.02
CA SER A 163 6.48 17.11 -0.76
C SER A 163 6.27 16.99 -2.28
N ASN A 164 6.37 18.11 -2.99
CA ASN A 164 6.29 18.19 -4.45
C ASN A 164 4.94 17.71 -5.02
N GLY A 165 3.84 18.02 -4.33
CA GLY A 165 2.49 17.67 -4.77
C GLY A 165 2.06 16.26 -4.39
N GLN A 166 2.92 15.45 -3.76
CA GLN A 166 2.56 14.10 -3.32
C GLN A 166 1.46 14.11 -2.23
N LEU A 167 1.30 15.20 -1.47
CA LEU A 167 0.22 15.30 -0.48
C LEU A 167 -1.16 15.23 -1.15
N ALA A 168 -1.29 15.72 -2.38
CA ALA A 168 -2.54 15.60 -3.13
C ALA A 168 -2.88 14.12 -3.44
N VAL A 169 -1.86 13.32 -3.75
CA VAL A 169 -2.02 11.87 -3.98
C VAL A 169 -2.44 11.17 -2.69
N LEU A 170 -1.81 11.49 -1.56
CA LEU A 170 -2.22 10.94 -0.26
C LEU A 170 -3.67 11.34 0.10
N LYS A 171 -4.04 12.62 -0.11
CA LYS A 171 -5.42 13.08 0.11
C LYS A 171 -6.42 12.34 -0.76
N LYS A 172 -6.07 12.03 -2.01
CA LYS A 172 -6.87 11.21 -2.93
C LYS A 172 -7.06 9.79 -2.37
N ALA A 173 -5.99 9.16 -1.90
CA ALA A 173 -6.04 7.84 -1.27
C ALA A 173 -6.94 7.79 -0.03
N LEU A 174 -6.75 8.75 0.87
CA LEU A 174 -7.58 8.89 2.07
C LEU A 174 -9.04 9.16 1.72
N THR A 175 -9.31 10.01 0.74
CA THR A 175 -10.68 10.34 0.29
C THR A 175 -11.38 9.10 -0.26
N ALA A 176 -10.70 8.35 -1.13
CA ALA A 176 -11.25 7.09 -1.66
C ALA A 176 -11.54 6.07 -0.54
N ALA A 177 -10.63 5.93 0.43
CA ALA A 177 -10.88 5.08 1.60
C ALA A 177 -12.09 5.56 2.43
N ALA A 178 -12.23 6.86 2.64
CA ALA A 178 -13.37 7.44 3.36
C ALA A 178 -14.70 7.24 2.63
N GLU A 179 -14.74 7.44 1.31
CA GLU A 179 -15.94 7.23 0.48
C GLU A 179 -16.40 5.77 0.51
N LEU A 180 -15.46 4.83 0.52
CA LEU A 180 -15.73 3.40 0.66
C LEU A 180 -16.00 2.97 2.11
N SER A 181 -15.80 3.86 3.09
CA SER A 181 -15.87 3.54 4.52
C SER A 181 -14.91 2.43 4.97
N VAL A 182 -13.74 2.36 4.33
CA VAL A 182 -12.67 1.38 4.61
C VAL A 182 -11.45 2.06 5.25
N GLY A 183 -10.49 1.26 5.69
CA GLY A 183 -9.20 1.75 6.18
C GLY A 183 -8.23 2.07 5.06
N LEU A 184 -7.00 2.42 5.42
CA LEU A 184 -5.91 2.65 4.47
C LEU A 184 -4.64 1.94 4.95
N LEU A 185 -4.13 1.04 4.13
CA LEU A 185 -2.91 0.29 4.37
C LEU A 185 -1.73 0.88 3.58
N GLU A 186 -0.63 1.17 4.24
CA GLU A 186 0.64 1.50 3.61
C GLU A 186 1.43 0.23 3.26
N ALA A 187 2.13 0.21 2.12
CA ALA A 187 3.09 -0.83 1.77
C ALA A 187 4.15 -0.32 0.79
N THR A 188 5.31 -0.95 0.77
CA THR A 188 6.42 -0.59 -0.14
C THR A 188 6.64 -1.62 -1.24
N GLU A 189 7.05 -1.17 -2.42
CA GLU A 189 7.42 -1.97 -3.59
C GLU A 189 6.31 -2.92 -4.10
N VAL A 190 5.03 -2.61 -3.83
CA VAL A 190 3.90 -3.27 -4.53
C VAL A 190 3.90 -2.89 -6.02
N VAL A 191 4.33 -1.66 -6.32
CA VAL A 191 4.58 -1.14 -7.66
C VAL A 191 5.96 -0.48 -7.70
N GLU A 192 6.70 -0.72 -8.77
CA GLU A 192 8.03 -0.17 -9.00
C GLU A 192 8.03 0.56 -10.35
N PRO A 193 7.64 1.85 -10.37
CA PRO A 193 7.59 2.60 -11.61
C PRO A 193 8.98 2.82 -12.19
N ASN A 194 9.10 2.66 -13.51
CA ASN A 194 10.30 3.04 -14.24
C ASN A 194 10.12 4.45 -14.83
N PRO A 195 10.68 5.51 -14.21
CA PRO A 195 10.38 6.90 -14.57
C PRO A 195 10.96 7.31 -15.93
N ILE A 196 11.91 6.56 -16.48
CA ILE A 196 12.54 6.83 -17.79
C ILE A 196 11.84 6.01 -18.88
N ARG A 197 11.44 4.78 -18.57
CA ARG A 197 10.77 3.86 -19.50
C ARG A 197 9.49 3.33 -18.84
N PRO A 198 8.39 4.12 -18.82
CA PRO A 198 7.17 3.77 -18.08
C PRO A 198 6.58 2.39 -18.43
N ASN A 199 6.73 1.95 -19.68
CA ASN A 199 6.29 0.64 -20.14
C ASN A 199 7.10 -0.54 -19.57
N GLU A 200 8.23 -0.26 -18.93
CA GLU A 200 9.06 -1.25 -18.21
C GLU A 200 8.84 -1.19 -16.69
N SER A 201 7.77 -0.54 -16.22
CA SER A 201 7.38 -0.56 -14.81
C SER A 201 6.91 -1.95 -14.40
N THR A 202 7.25 -2.36 -13.18
CA THR A 202 6.84 -3.66 -12.61
C THR A 202 5.84 -3.46 -11.48
N SER A 203 5.03 -4.48 -11.22
CA SER A 203 4.13 -4.53 -10.07
C SER A 203 3.84 -5.97 -9.69
N TYR A 204 3.76 -6.21 -8.38
CA TYR A 204 3.27 -7.45 -7.80
C TYR A 204 1.75 -7.54 -7.88
N SER A 205 1.06 -6.41 -8.04
CA SER A 205 -0.39 -6.30 -8.11
C SER A 205 -0.89 -5.99 -9.53
N ASN A 206 -2.15 -5.54 -9.66
CA ASN A 206 -2.68 -5.05 -10.92
C ASN A 206 -2.17 -3.63 -11.20
N LEU A 207 -1.27 -3.49 -12.16
CA LEU A 207 -0.71 -2.19 -12.56
C LEU A 207 -1.78 -1.21 -13.05
N TYR A 208 -2.90 -1.69 -13.62
CA TYR A 208 -3.97 -0.81 -14.11
C TYR A 208 -4.80 -0.17 -12.99
N HIS A 209 -4.74 -0.71 -11.77
CA HIS A 209 -5.33 -0.15 -10.57
C HIS A 209 -4.39 0.83 -9.85
N CYS A 210 -3.14 0.97 -10.29
CA CYS A 210 -2.25 1.99 -9.75
C CYS A 210 -2.68 3.38 -10.26
N ASP A 211 -3.06 4.26 -9.35
CA ASP A 211 -3.32 5.66 -9.67
C ASP A 211 -2.07 6.33 -10.24
N ARG A 212 -2.25 7.07 -11.34
CA ARG A 212 -1.13 7.54 -12.15
C ARG A 212 -0.51 8.85 -11.66
N ASP A 213 -1.21 9.60 -10.80
CA ASP A 213 -0.80 10.95 -10.41
C ASP A 213 0.59 10.94 -9.75
N GLY A 214 0.82 10.02 -8.81
CA GLY A 214 2.12 9.86 -8.17
C GLY A 214 3.22 9.37 -9.10
N VAL A 215 2.87 8.53 -10.08
CA VAL A 215 3.83 8.04 -11.08
C VAL A 215 4.31 9.19 -11.95
N TYR A 216 3.39 10.07 -12.38
CA TYR A 216 3.75 11.26 -13.14
C TYR A 216 4.61 12.24 -12.34
N LEU A 217 4.32 12.45 -11.05
CA LEU A 217 5.19 13.26 -10.17
C LEU A 217 6.60 12.70 -10.08
N TYR A 218 6.76 11.37 -10.05
CA TYR A 218 8.07 10.73 -10.03
C TYR A 218 8.80 10.91 -11.36
N MET A 219 8.12 10.70 -12.49
CA MET A 219 8.66 10.95 -13.83
C MET A 219 9.15 12.40 -13.97
N ASP A 220 8.33 13.39 -13.61
CA ASP A 220 8.68 14.81 -13.68
C ASP A 220 9.87 15.17 -12.79
N THR A 221 10.00 14.51 -11.64
CA THR A 221 11.15 14.69 -10.75
C THR A 221 12.42 14.18 -11.38
N VAL A 222 12.39 12.99 -11.99
CA VAL A 222 13.56 12.38 -12.63
C VAL A 222 13.95 13.14 -13.90
N SER A 223 12.98 13.57 -14.72
CA SER A 223 13.25 14.40 -15.89
C SER A 223 13.99 15.68 -15.53
N ARG A 224 13.54 16.40 -14.48
CA ARG A 224 14.23 17.61 -13.99
C ARG A 224 15.64 17.32 -13.47
N GLN A 225 15.82 16.21 -12.75
CA GLN A 225 17.15 15.79 -12.26
C GLN A 225 18.12 15.49 -13.40
N ILE A 226 17.65 14.85 -14.47
CA ILE A 226 18.45 14.58 -15.68
C ILE A 226 18.82 15.90 -16.37
N GLU A 227 17.87 16.81 -16.57
CA GLU A 227 18.12 18.12 -17.17
C GLU A 227 19.15 18.94 -16.39
N ASP A 228 19.03 18.97 -15.06
CA ASP A 228 19.98 19.67 -14.20
C ASP A 228 21.38 19.03 -14.23
N ALA A 229 21.45 17.69 -14.33
CA ALA A 229 22.72 16.98 -14.45
C ALA A 229 23.42 17.26 -15.79
N ILE A 230 22.66 17.31 -16.89
CA ILE A 230 23.17 17.67 -18.22
C ILE A 230 23.72 19.10 -18.20
N ARG A 231 22.94 20.07 -17.69
CA ARG A 231 23.34 21.48 -17.61
C ARG A 231 24.65 21.67 -16.83
N LYS A 232 24.77 21.00 -15.68
CA LYS A 232 26.00 21.04 -14.85
C LYS A 232 27.20 20.37 -15.50
N SER A 233 27.00 19.48 -16.47
CA SER A 233 28.09 18.83 -17.21
C SER A 233 28.60 19.66 -18.39
N GLU A 234 27.81 20.64 -18.83
CA GLU A 234 28.13 21.59 -19.90
C GLU A 234 28.79 22.88 -19.38
N GLU A 235 28.78 23.12 -18.06
CA GLU A 235 29.47 24.20 -17.34
C GLU A 235 30.91 23.82 -16.94
#